data_AF-A0A1I0PWA0-F1
#
_entry.id   AF-A0A1I0PWA0-F1
#
_cell.length_a   1.000
_cell.length_b   1.000
_cell.length_c   1.000
_cell.angle_alpha   90.00
_cell.angle_beta   90.00
_cell.angle_gamma   90.00
#
_symmetry.space_group_name_H-M   'P 1'
#
loop_
_entity.id
_entity.type
_entity.pdbx_description
1 polymer ?
#
loop_
_entity_poly.entity_id
_entity_poly.type
_entity_poly.pdbx_seq_one_letter_code
_entity_poly.pdbx_strand_id
1 'polypeptide(L)'
;MKIIPKEDLIVRESMSLFFGGGEIWFEQLDALSIHKDIILDKFMKDMETIKRPSSPALIGINLDETFVNKEIADTIISNLSQASQFVRKVVFVGLDSKGKKQMKKSIDNNLVPIRFVYTFINDYELAKEWLVNIE
;
A
#
# COMPACT_ATOMS: atom_id res chain seq x y z
N MET A 1 -0.72 4.06 18.27
CA MET A 1 -1.65 4.58 17.25
C MET A 1 -2.65 5.49 17.94
N LYS A 2 -2.80 6.73 17.45
CA LYS A 2 -3.77 7.71 17.93
C LYS A 2 -5.12 7.48 17.24
N ILE A 3 -6.22 7.54 17.99
CA ILE A 3 -7.56 7.55 17.38
C ILE A 3 -7.88 9.00 17.00
N ILE A 4 -8.14 9.23 15.72
CA ILE A 4 -8.47 10.55 15.17
C ILE A 4 -9.97 10.52 14.82
N PRO A 5 -10.79 11.50 15.24
CA PRO A 5 -12.18 11.61 14.81
C PRO A 5 -12.30 11.74 13.28
N LYS A 6 -13.41 11.30 12.70
CA LYS A 6 -13.56 11.25 11.23
C LYS A 6 -13.51 12.65 10.60
N GLU A 7 -14.10 13.62 11.29
CA GLU A 7 -14.16 15.04 10.93
C GLU A 7 -12.78 15.72 10.91
N ASP A 8 -11.80 15.18 11.63
CA ASP A 8 -10.44 15.71 11.73
C ASP A 8 -9.46 14.99 10.79
N LEU A 9 -9.92 14.00 10.02
CA LEU A 9 -9.07 13.26 9.11
C LEU A 9 -8.68 14.12 7.91
N ILE A 10 -7.40 14.09 7.58
CA ILE A 10 -6.86 14.65 6.35
C ILE A 10 -6.53 13.49 5.43
N VAL A 11 -7.35 13.33 4.39
CA VAL A 11 -7.13 12.32 3.36
C VAL A 11 -6.15 12.90 2.33
N ARG A 12 -4.90 12.42 2.36
CA ARG A 12 -3.84 12.89 1.45
C ARG A 12 -4.00 12.28 0.07
N GLU A 13 -3.70 13.06 -0.96
CA GLU A 13 -3.65 12.54 -2.33
C GLU A 13 -2.44 11.60 -2.51
N SER A 14 -2.66 10.48 -3.19
CA SER A 14 -1.59 9.61 -3.68
C SER A 14 -0.88 10.27 -4.86
N MET A 15 0.39 9.93 -5.08
CA MET A 15 1.19 10.60 -6.10
C MET A 15 2.27 9.72 -6.72
N SER A 16 2.62 10.04 -7.96
CA SER A 16 3.86 9.58 -8.58
C SER A 16 5.06 10.41 -8.09
N LEU A 17 6.17 9.73 -7.81
CA LEU A 17 7.44 10.35 -7.46
C LEU A 17 8.57 9.74 -8.31
N PHE A 18 9.42 10.59 -8.89
CA PHE A 18 10.67 10.17 -9.50
C PHE A 18 11.77 10.08 -8.45
N PHE A 19 12.41 8.91 -8.34
CA PHE A 19 13.49 8.66 -7.40
C PHE A 19 14.48 7.65 -7.99
N GLY A 20 15.79 7.88 -7.83
CA GLY A 20 16.82 6.89 -8.21
C GLY A 20 16.76 6.39 -9.66
N GLY A 21 16.21 7.17 -10.60
CA GLY A 21 16.04 6.78 -12.01
C GLY A 21 14.78 5.94 -12.31
N GLY A 22 13.92 5.70 -11.32
CA GLY A 22 12.62 5.08 -11.48
C GLY A 22 11.47 6.02 -11.09
N GLU A 23 10.25 5.66 -11.50
CA GLU A 23 9.02 6.29 -11.03
C GLU A 23 8.32 5.34 -10.05
N ILE A 24 7.83 5.88 -8.94
CA ILE A 24 7.13 5.16 -7.89
C ILE A 24 5.74 5.77 -7.71
N TRP A 25 4.70 4.95 -7.65
CA TRP A 25 3.40 5.36 -7.14
C TRP A 25 3.37 5.20 -5.62
N PHE A 26 3.18 6.28 -4.89
CA PHE A 26 2.96 6.25 -3.45
C PHE A 26 1.49 6.42 -3.12
N GLU A 27 0.92 5.30 -2.66
CA GLU A 27 -0.42 5.19 -2.14
C GLU A 27 -0.46 5.67 -0.69
N GLN A 28 -1.09 6.83 -0.45
CA GLN A 28 -1.17 7.45 0.88
C GLN A 28 -2.39 6.95 1.64
N LEU A 29 -2.21 5.93 2.48
CA LEU A 29 -3.24 5.43 3.40
C LEU A 29 -2.85 5.67 4.85
N ASP A 30 -1.92 6.58 5.12
CA ASP A 30 -1.40 6.90 6.43
C ASP A 30 -2.31 7.88 7.20
N ALA A 31 -2.19 7.88 8.52
CA ALA A 31 -2.97 8.73 9.43
C ALA A 31 -4.50 8.62 9.26
N LEU A 32 -5.00 7.51 8.71
CA LEU A 32 -6.43 7.23 8.56
C LEU A 32 -7.02 6.51 9.79
N SER A 33 -6.20 6.27 10.81
CA SER A 33 -6.61 5.73 12.10
C SER A 33 -7.40 4.42 11.94
N ILE A 34 -8.61 4.32 12.48
CA ILE A 34 -9.45 3.11 12.43
C ILE A 34 -10.54 3.13 11.34
N HIS A 35 -10.56 4.15 10.48
CA HIS A 35 -11.70 4.44 9.60
C HIS A 35 -11.68 3.61 8.33
N LYS A 36 -12.03 2.33 8.47
CA LYS A 36 -12.03 1.32 7.40
C LYS A 36 -12.64 1.82 6.09
N ASP A 37 -13.84 2.39 6.13
CA ASP A 37 -14.56 2.77 4.91
C ASP A 37 -13.77 3.83 4.11
N ILE A 38 -13.13 4.78 4.81
CA ILE A 38 -12.29 5.81 4.16
C ILE A 38 -11.03 5.19 3.56
N ILE A 39 -10.39 4.27 4.28
CA ILE A 39 -9.20 3.55 3.81
C ILE A 39 -9.52 2.78 2.53
N LEU A 40 -10.63 2.03 2.53
CA LEU A 40 -11.02 1.19 1.41
C LEU A 40 -11.53 2.02 0.22
N ASP A 41 -12.37 3.02 0.43
CA ASP A 41 -12.87 3.89 -0.63
C ASP A 41 -11.74 4.60 -1.35
N LYS A 42 -10.78 5.15 -0.58
CA LYS A 42 -9.59 5.78 -1.14
C LYS A 42 -8.75 4.78 -1.93
N PHE A 43 -8.41 3.65 -1.31
CA PHE A 43 -7.57 2.64 -1.95
C PHE A 43 -8.21 2.15 -3.26
N MET A 44 -9.52 1.91 -3.27
CA MET A 44 -10.23 1.47 -4.47
C MET A 44 -10.22 2.52 -5.58
N LYS A 45 -10.37 3.81 -5.23
CA LYS A 45 -10.23 4.93 -6.18
C LYS A 45 -8.83 4.98 -6.78
N ASP A 46 -7.78 4.85 -5.96
CA ASP A 46 -6.40 4.94 -6.45
C ASP A 46 -5.96 3.69 -7.22
N MET A 47 -6.56 2.53 -6.94
CA MET A 47 -6.37 1.32 -7.73
C MET A 47 -6.81 1.49 -9.19
N GLU A 48 -7.72 2.41 -9.51
CA GLU A 48 -8.07 2.76 -10.90
C GLU A 48 -6.89 3.38 -11.64
N THR A 49 -6.01 4.09 -10.93
CA THR A 49 -4.76 4.61 -11.48
C THR A 49 -3.73 3.50 -11.57
N ILE A 50 -3.51 2.72 -10.50
CA ILE A 50 -2.50 1.64 -10.46
C ILE A 50 -2.72 0.60 -11.58
N LYS A 51 -3.98 0.31 -11.94
CA LYS A 51 -4.33 -0.66 -12.99
C LYS A 51 -4.12 -0.15 -14.43
N ARG A 52 -3.60 1.06 -14.64
CA ARG A 52 -3.34 1.59 -15.99
C ARG A 52 -1.97 1.11 -16.49
N PRO A 53 -1.83 0.73 -17.78
CA PRO A 53 -0.54 0.33 -18.35
C PRO A 53 0.56 1.40 -18.26
N SER A 54 0.18 2.67 -18.19
CA SER A 54 1.11 3.81 -18.09
C SER A 54 1.51 4.13 -16.66
N SER A 55 0.96 3.45 -15.65
CA SER A 55 1.24 3.75 -14.25
C SER A 55 2.56 3.14 -13.80
N PRO A 56 3.21 3.72 -12.77
CA PRO A 56 4.42 3.15 -12.20
C PRO A 56 4.21 1.71 -11.72
N ALA A 57 5.12 0.81 -12.10
CA ALA A 57 5.07 -0.58 -11.64
C ALA A 57 5.68 -0.78 -10.24
N LEU A 58 6.27 0.27 -9.67
CA LEU A 58 6.83 0.31 -8.31
C LEU A 58 5.82 1.01 -7.40
N ILE A 59 5.32 0.32 -6.38
CA ILE A 59 4.24 0.80 -5.53
C ILE A 59 4.70 0.87 -4.08
N GLY A 60 4.61 2.04 -3.46
CA GLY A 60 4.72 2.20 -2.02
C GLY A 60 3.34 2.40 -1.42
N ILE A 61 2.95 1.59 -0.44
CA ILE A 61 1.67 1.72 0.27
C ILE A 61 1.97 2.18 1.69
N ASN A 62 1.73 3.46 1.96
CA ASN A 62 1.98 4.06 3.25
C ASN A 62 0.79 3.80 4.17
N LEU A 63 1.03 3.09 5.27
CA LEU A 63 0.03 2.69 6.26
C LEU A 63 0.43 3.15 7.67
N ASP A 64 1.37 4.09 7.77
CA ASP A 64 1.78 4.63 9.06
C ASP A 64 0.58 5.26 9.79
N GLU A 65 0.50 5.03 11.09
CA GLU A 65 -0.64 5.44 11.93
C GLU A 65 -2.04 4.95 11.48
N THR A 66 -2.11 3.96 10.59
CA THR A 66 -3.38 3.37 10.12
C THR A 66 -3.57 1.94 10.62
N PHE A 67 -4.77 1.66 11.13
CA PHE A 67 -5.11 0.36 11.66
C PHE A 67 -5.46 -0.62 10.55
N VAL A 68 -4.59 -1.60 10.32
CA VAL A 68 -4.81 -2.66 9.33
C VAL A 68 -5.37 -3.92 9.99
N ASN A 69 -6.68 -4.10 9.85
CA ASN A 69 -7.36 -5.34 10.22
C ASN A 69 -7.37 -6.34 9.04
N LYS A 70 -7.96 -7.52 9.25
CA LYS A 70 -8.05 -8.58 8.24
C LYS A 70 -8.75 -8.12 6.96
N GLU A 71 -9.86 -7.39 7.08
CA GLU A 71 -10.66 -6.97 5.93
C GLU A 71 -9.92 -5.95 5.05
N ILE A 72 -9.21 -5.01 5.68
CA ILE A 72 -8.34 -4.05 4.99
C ILE A 72 -7.21 -4.80 4.27
N ALA A 73 -6.52 -5.70 4.99
CA ALA A 73 -5.44 -6.49 4.42
C ALA A 73 -5.90 -7.35 3.24
N ASP A 74 -7.02 -8.06 3.38
CA ASP A 74 -7.59 -8.90 2.32
C ASP A 74 -7.96 -8.07 1.09
N THR A 75 -8.57 -6.89 1.28
CA THR A 75 -8.93 -6.00 0.17
C THR A 75 -7.71 -5.48 -0.58
N ILE A 76 -6.68 -5.03 0.15
CA ILE A 76 -5.44 -4.52 -0.43
C ILE A 76 -4.75 -5.64 -1.23
N ILE A 77 -4.53 -6.79 -0.61
CA ILE A 77 -3.80 -7.90 -1.22
C ILE A 77 -4.56 -8.48 -2.41
N SER A 78 -5.88 -8.67 -2.30
CA SER A 78 -6.69 -9.18 -3.40
C SER A 78 -6.63 -8.26 -4.62
N ASN A 79 -6.77 -6.95 -4.45
CA ASN A 79 -6.72 -6.02 -5.57
C ASN A 79 -5.33 -5.91 -6.20
N LEU A 80 -4.26 -5.88 -5.41
CA LEU A 80 -2.90 -5.87 -5.93
C LEU A 80 -2.59 -7.17 -6.67
N SER A 81 -3.03 -8.32 -6.15
CA SER A 81 -2.81 -9.61 -6.79
C SER A 81 -3.47 -9.69 -8.17
N GLN A 82 -4.69 -9.16 -8.30
CA GLN A 82 -5.40 -9.05 -9.58
C GLN A 82 -4.72 -8.05 -10.53
N ALA A 83 -4.06 -7.02 -9.98
CA ALA A 83 -3.29 -6.04 -10.74
C ALA A 83 -1.83 -6.45 -10.99
N SER A 84 -1.41 -7.68 -10.69
CA SER A 84 0.01 -8.08 -10.75
C SER A 84 0.64 -7.98 -12.15
N GLN A 85 -0.14 -7.83 -13.22
CA GLN A 85 0.39 -7.56 -14.56
C GLN A 85 0.93 -6.12 -14.72
N PHE A 86 0.47 -5.19 -13.88
CA PHE A 86 0.88 -3.78 -13.84
C PHE A 86 1.85 -3.48 -12.70
N VAL A 87 1.95 -4.36 -11.71
CA VAL A 87 2.72 -4.16 -10.49
C VAL A 87 3.91 -5.12 -10.44
N ARG A 88 5.11 -4.59 -10.25
CA ARG A 88 6.36 -5.37 -10.16
C ARG A 88 6.88 -5.48 -8.73
N LYS A 89 6.91 -4.37 -7.99
CA LYS A 89 7.40 -4.30 -6.59
C LYS A 89 6.42 -3.53 -5.72
N VAL A 90 6.16 -4.04 -4.52
CA VAL A 90 5.32 -3.38 -3.51
C VAL A 90 6.04 -3.28 -2.18
N VAL A 91 6.12 -2.10 -1.60
CA VAL A 91 6.56 -1.93 -0.21
C VAL A 91 5.40 -1.45 0.65
N PHE A 92 5.16 -2.12 1.77
CA PHE A 92 4.18 -1.67 2.76
C PHE A 92 4.92 -0.90 3.86
N VAL A 93 4.61 0.39 3.99
CA VAL A 93 5.31 1.33 4.85
C VAL A 93 4.55 1.56 6.15
N GLY A 94 5.27 1.65 7.28
CA GLY A 94 4.71 2.09 8.57
C GLY A 94 3.80 1.10 9.31
N LEU A 95 3.68 -0.15 8.83
CA LEU A 95 2.85 -1.14 9.51
C LEU A 95 3.39 -1.54 10.89
N ASP A 96 2.50 -1.65 11.87
CA ASP A 96 2.81 -2.29 13.15
C ASP A 96 2.91 -3.83 13.02
N SER A 97 3.37 -4.49 14.08
CA SER A 97 3.52 -5.97 14.08
C SER A 97 2.20 -6.72 13.83
N LYS A 98 1.05 -6.14 14.22
CA LYS A 98 -0.27 -6.76 14.02
C LYS A 98 -0.69 -6.62 12.56
N GLY A 99 -0.57 -5.44 11.98
CA GLY A 99 -0.84 -5.15 10.57
C GLY A 99 0.04 -5.97 9.64
N LYS A 100 1.36 -6.07 9.91
CA LYS A 100 2.26 -6.97 9.16
C LYS A 100 1.78 -8.42 9.19
N LYS A 101 1.32 -8.89 10.36
CA LYS A 101 0.76 -10.24 10.51
C LYS A 101 -0.53 -10.42 9.71
N GLN A 102 -1.42 -9.42 9.66
CA GLN A 102 -2.62 -9.48 8.83
C GLN A 102 -2.26 -9.53 7.35
N MET A 103 -1.38 -8.64 6.88
CA MET A 103 -0.92 -8.63 5.48
C MET A 103 -0.33 -9.97 5.07
N LYS A 104 0.59 -10.53 5.85
CA LYS A 104 1.17 -11.85 5.57
C LYS A 104 0.11 -12.95 5.49
N LYS A 105 -0.84 -12.99 6.44
CA LYS A 105 -1.95 -13.93 6.38
C LYS A 105 -2.83 -13.75 5.15
N SER A 106 -3.12 -12.51 4.76
CA SER A 106 -3.89 -12.22 3.56
C SER A 106 -3.15 -12.65 2.30
N ILE A 107 -1.82 -12.49 2.25
CA ILE A 107 -0.96 -12.98 1.17
C ILE A 107 -1.01 -14.52 1.08
N ASP A 108 -0.81 -15.21 2.21
CA ASP A 108 -0.75 -16.68 2.25
C ASP A 108 -2.10 -17.32 1.90
N ASN A 109 -3.21 -16.68 2.28
CA ASN A 109 -4.56 -17.20 2.04
C ASN A 109 -5.22 -16.62 0.78
N ASN A 110 -4.51 -15.82 -0.01
CA ASN A 110 -5.10 -15.19 -1.18
C ASN A 110 -5.41 -16.22 -2.27
N LEU A 111 -6.59 -16.14 -2.87
CA LEU A 111 -6.99 -17.06 -3.95
C LEU A 111 -6.15 -16.86 -5.21
N VAL A 112 -5.73 -15.62 -5.49
CA VAL A 112 -4.89 -15.27 -6.65
C VAL A 112 -3.44 -15.13 -6.17
N PRO A 113 -2.49 -15.88 -6.72
CA PRO A 113 -1.10 -15.78 -6.29
C PRO A 113 -0.52 -14.41 -6.64
N ILE A 114 0.24 -13.84 -5.71
CA ILE A 114 1.00 -12.61 -5.92
C ILE A 114 2.14 -12.88 -6.90
N ARG A 115 2.30 -12.01 -7.90
CA ARG A 115 3.39 -12.08 -8.88
C ARG A 115 4.36 -10.90 -8.83
N PHE A 116 4.21 -10.05 -7.81
CA PHE A 116 5.13 -8.95 -7.51
C PHE A 116 6.02 -9.31 -6.31
N VAL A 117 7.21 -8.72 -6.25
CA VAL A 117 8.07 -8.81 -5.07
C VAL A 117 7.53 -7.84 -4.02
N TYR A 118 7.53 -8.24 -2.75
CA TYR A 118 7.07 -7.35 -1.68
C TYR A 118 7.98 -7.35 -0.45
N THR A 119 7.93 -6.26 0.31
CA THR A 119 8.58 -6.17 1.62
C THR A 119 7.80 -5.25 2.58
N PHE A 120 8.23 -5.23 3.84
CA PHE A 120 7.70 -4.36 4.88
C PHE A 120 8.84 -3.50 5.45
N ILE A 121 8.76 -2.19 5.28
CA ILE A 121 9.79 -1.24 5.73
C ILE A 121 9.09 -0.16 6.54
N ASN A 122 9.64 0.26 7.68
CA ASN A 122 8.99 1.31 8.48
C ASN A 122 9.43 2.72 8.05
N ASP A 123 10.63 2.84 7.47
CA ASP A 123 11.21 4.11 7.05
C ASP A 123 10.87 4.42 5.58
N TYR A 124 10.40 5.64 5.33
CA TYR A 124 9.93 6.06 4.01
C TYR A 124 11.08 6.21 2.99
N GLU A 125 12.26 6.66 3.42
CA GLU A 125 13.42 6.83 2.55
C GLU A 125 13.99 5.46 2.14
N LEU A 126 14.15 4.55 3.11
CA LEU A 126 14.57 3.18 2.83
C LEU A 126 13.58 2.43 1.94
N ALA A 127 12.28 2.73 2.04
CA ALA A 127 11.26 2.16 1.17
C ALA A 127 11.45 2.60 -0.30
N LYS A 128 11.79 3.87 -0.55
CA LYS A 128 12.10 4.36 -1.89
C LYS A 128 13.34 3.71 -2.46
N GLU A 129 14.42 3.64 -1.68
CA GLU A 129 15.67 2.99 -2.08
C GLU A 129 15.44 1.52 -2.45
N TRP A 130 14.70 0.78 -1.62
CA TRP A 130 14.38 -0.62 -1.89
C TRP A 130 13.56 -0.79 -3.16
N LEU A 131 12.59 0.10 -3.42
CA LEU A 131 11.73 -0.01 -4.61
C LEU A 131 12.51 0.15 -5.91
N VAL A 132 13.46 1.09 -5.97
CA VAL A 132 14.21 1.40 -7.20
C VAL A 132 15.42 0.52 -7.40
N ASN A 133 15.91 -0.13 -6.34
CA ASN A 133 17.00 -1.10 -6.47
C ASN A 133 16.55 -2.32 -7.29
N ILE A 134 17.42 -2.81 -8.18
CA ILE A 134 17.14 -3.83 -9.19
C ILE A 134 17.40 -5.26 -8.68
N GLU A 135 17.92 -5.42 -7.45
CA GLU A 135 18.15 -6.72 -6.81
C GLU A 135 16.91 -7.63 -6.76
#